data_AF-A0A415VH03-F1
#
_entry.id   AF-A0A415VH03-F1
#
_cell.length_a   1.000
_cell.length_b   1.000
_cell.length_c   1.000
_cell.angle_alpha   90.00
_cell.angle_beta   90.00
_cell.angle_gamma   90.00
#
_symmetry.space_group_name_H-M   'P 1'
#
loop_
_entity.id
_entity.type
_entity.pdbx_description
1 polymer ?
#
loop_
_entity_poly.entity_id
_entity_poly.type
_entity_poly.pdbx_seq_one_letter_code
_entity_poly.pdbx_strand_id
1 'polypeptide(L)'
;MKKVLLAAVFALAGVSFFSCSSSSSDDEPFSMNERAITLQKGDKYTITHTGKASWSSEDTFVASVNDGEVTANHVGETAIYAISGGSKSQCNVTVRGLYNYFREPLCKMNATPEDVMRYETRSLDTKRSDRTMLFYYPAMNEDIDVVVYSFKKDKLESAFVAMTMHGNSSQALQMMNRFMSERYLGGIASQGYVYINAKSVDAASKQVFVSNTISGYEGITAALYTPLK
;
A
#
# COMPACT_ATOMS: atom_id res chain seq x y z
N MET A 1 102.25 -18.08 -7.50
CA MET A 1 101.90 -17.24 -8.66
C MET A 1 100.46 -17.54 -9.06
N LYS A 2 99.57 -16.51 -9.04
CA LYS A 2 98.32 -16.35 -9.85
C LYS A 2 97.26 -17.48 -9.77
N LYS A 3 95.95 -17.31 -9.53
CA LYS A 3 94.95 -16.21 -9.40
C LYS A 3 93.71 -16.86 -8.74
N VAL A 4 93.18 -16.32 -7.63
CA VAL A 4 91.89 -15.60 -7.49
C VAL A 4 90.69 -16.19 -8.26
N LEU A 5 89.65 -16.62 -7.52
CA LEU A 5 88.26 -16.22 -7.81
C LEU A 5 87.35 -16.30 -6.57
N LEU A 6 86.58 -15.23 -6.43
CA LEU A 6 85.69 -14.80 -5.36
C LEU A 6 84.36 -15.57 -5.37
N ALA A 7 83.79 -15.88 -4.20
CA ALA A 7 82.36 -16.13 -4.06
C ALA A 7 81.86 -15.39 -2.81
N ALA A 8 81.04 -14.35 -3.04
CA ALA A 8 80.39 -13.56 -2.02
C ALA A 8 79.15 -14.31 -1.50
N VAL A 9 79.07 -14.52 -0.18
CA VAL A 9 77.89 -15.03 0.49
C VAL A 9 77.09 -13.83 1.00
N PHE A 10 75.93 -13.58 0.40
CA PHE A 10 74.97 -12.60 0.88
C PHE A 10 74.21 -13.18 2.08
N ALA A 11 74.29 -12.49 3.21
CA ALA A 11 73.49 -12.79 4.39
C ALA A 11 72.02 -12.37 4.15
N LEU A 12 71.11 -13.34 4.14
CA LEU A 12 69.67 -13.11 4.17
C LEU A 12 69.26 -12.73 5.60
N ALA A 13 69.00 -11.44 5.81
CA ALA A 13 68.30 -10.95 6.99
C ALA A 13 66.84 -11.43 6.94
N GLY A 14 66.44 -12.24 7.92
CA GLY A 14 65.06 -12.68 8.11
C GLY A 14 64.17 -11.51 8.47
N VAL A 15 63.26 -11.15 7.56
CA VAL A 15 62.16 -10.22 7.84
C VAL A 15 60.97 -11.07 8.26
N SER A 16 60.73 -11.18 9.56
CA SER A 16 59.50 -11.74 10.10
C SER A 16 58.35 -10.79 9.79
N PHE A 17 57.57 -11.10 8.76
CA PHE A 17 56.28 -10.47 8.54
C PHE A 17 55.31 -10.96 9.61
N PHE A 18 55.09 -10.15 10.65
CA PHE A 18 53.84 -10.19 11.39
C PHE A 18 52.73 -9.69 10.45
N SER A 19 52.23 -10.58 9.61
CA SER A 19 50.92 -10.41 8.99
C SER A 19 49.89 -10.70 10.06
N CYS A 20 49.66 -9.70 10.92
CA CYS A 20 48.47 -9.68 11.76
C CYS A 20 47.30 -9.41 10.83
N SER A 21 46.72 -10.47 10.27
CA SER A 21 45.39 -10.43 9.65
C SER A 21 44.37 -10.23 10.77
N SER A 22 44.28 -9.02 11.31
CA SER A 22 43.13 -8.62 12.11
C SER A 22 41.99 -8.29 11.17
N SER A 23 41.34 -9.33 10.63
CA SER A 23 40.00 -9.21 10.08
C SER A 23 39.02 -9.58 11.18
N SER A 24 38.94 -8.75 12.23
CA SER A 24 37.73 -8.71 13.05
C SER A 24 36.68 -8.05 12.17
N SER A 25 35.83 -8.85 11.54
CA SER A 25 34.56 -8.37 11.02
C SER A 25 33.69 -8.01 12.23
N ASP A 26 33.96 -6.85 12.81
CA ASP A 26 33.14 -6.22 13.84
C ASP A 26 31.85 -5.74 13.15
N ASP A 27 30.99 -6.67 12.75
CA ASP A 27 29.66 -6.34 12.28
C ASP A 27 28.90 -5.74 13.47
N GLU A 28 28.66 -4.43 13.40
CA GLU A 28 27.90 -3.69 14.40
C GLU A 28 26.54 -4.38 14.63
N PRO A 29 26.14 -4.63 15.89
CA PRO A 29 24.87 -5.30 16.17
C PRO A 29 23.71 -4.51 15.58
N PHE A 30 22.79 -5.21 14.94
CA PHE A 30 21.62 -4.58 14.34
C PHE A 30 20.71 -4.00 15.41
N SER A 31 20.36 -2.72 15.26
CA SER A 31 19.36 -2.05 16.08
C SER A 31 18.46 -1.20 15.20
N MET A 32 17.21 -1.00 15.62
CA MET A 32 16.20 -0.22 14.90
C MET A 32 15.28 0.47 15.90
N ASN A 33 15.07 1.77 15.73
CA ASN A 33 14.36 2.59 16.71
C ASN A 33 12.85 2.62 16.46
N GLU A 34 12.43 2.84 15.22
CA GLU A 34 11.04 3.06 14.87
C GLU A 34 10.25 1.75 14.89
N ARG A 35 9.15 1.72 15.64
CA ARG A 35 8.21 0.58 15.68
C ARG A 35 6.91 0.85 14.94
N ALA A 36 6.60 2.12 14.70
CA ALA A 36 5.50 2.55 13.87
C ALA A 36 5.81 3.90 13.24
N ILE A 37 5.44 4.07 11.97
CA ILE A 37 5.53 5.33 11.23
C ILE A 37 4.23 5.58 10.46
N THR A 38 3.88 6.85 10.28
CA THR A 38 2.76 7.27 9.43
C THR A 38 3.29 8.20 8.37
N LEU A 39 2.98 7.90 7.11
CA LEU A 39 3.47 8.61 5.93
C LEU A 39 2.30 9.03 5.05
N GLN A 40 2.45 10.09 4.26
CA GLN A 40 1.53 10.37 3.16
C GLN A 40 1.94 9.56 1.93
N LYS A 41 0.98 9.27 1.05
CA LYS A 41 1.25 8.58 -0.21
C LYS A 41 2.33 9.34 -1.01
N GLY A 42 3.36 8.63 -1.43
CA GLY A 42 4.51 9.16 -2.18
C GLY A 42 5.69 9.57 -1.31
N ASP A 43 5.52 9.67 0.02
CA ASP A 43 6.62 9.99 0.92
C ASP A 43 7.66 8.89 0.97
N LYS A 44 8.88 9.29 1.31
CA LYS A 44 9.98 8.41 1.66
C LYS A 44 10.42 8.68 3.09
N TYR A 45 10.82 7.62 3.79
CA TYR A 45 11.30 7.70 5.15
C TYR A 45 12.36 6.65 5.41
N THR A 46 13.54 7.07 5.86
CA THR A 46 14.61 6.15 6.25
C THR A 46 14.46 5.82 7.72
N ILE A 47 14.24 4.54 8.03
CA ILE A 47 14.24 4.03 9.39
C ILE A 47 15.64 4.19 9.98
N THR A 48 15.73 4.67 11.22
CA THR A 48 17.01 4.80 11.91
C THR A 48 17.46 3.42 12.38
N HIS A 49 18.56 2.92 11.81
CA HIS A 49 19.14 1.64 12.18
C HIS A 49 20.67 1.65 12.20
N THR A 50 21.24 0.69 12.93
CA THR A 50 22.67 0.36 12.93
C THR A 50 22.87 -1.06 12.42
N GLY A 51 24.08 -1.40 11.99
CA GLY A 51 24.37 -2.73 11.44
C GLY A 51 23.59 -3.07 10.16
N LYS A 52 23.82 -4.28 9.65
CA LYS A 52 23.20 -4.77 8.41
C LYS A 52 21.97 -5.63 8.71
N ALA A 53 20.95 -5.53 7.86
CA ALA A 53 19.79 -6.39 7.89
C ALA A 53 19.25 -6.67 6.48
N SER A 54 18.55 -7.79 6.33
CA SER A 54 17.69 -8.06 5.18
C SER A 54 16.32 -7.43 5.43
N TRP A 55 15.88 -6.58 4.51
CA TRP A 55 14.62 -5.84 4.60
C TRP A 55 13.52 -6.49 3.77
N SER A 56 12.29 -6.46 4.26
CA SER A 56 11.10 -6.92 3.53
C SER A 56 9.86 -6.15 3.96
N SER A 57 8.83 -6.17 3.12
CA SER A 57 7.50 -5.63 3.43
C SER A 57 6.48 -6.75 3.38
N GLU A 58 5.53 -6.76 4.32
CA GLU A 58 4.38 -7.66 4.31
C GLU A 58 3.49 -7.41 3.10
N ASP A 59 3.31 -6.15 2.73
CA ASP A 59 2.57 -5.73 1.55
C ASP A 59 3.29 -4.59 0.82
N THR A 60 4.06 -4.98 -0.19
CA THR A 60 4.75 -4.04 -1.08
C THR A 60 3.82 -3.17 -1.94
N PHE A 61 2.54 -3.52 -2.05
CA PHE A 61 1.55 -2.64 -2.66
C PHE A 61 1.30 -1.41 -1.80
N VAL A 62 1.24 -1.57 -0.47
CA VAL A 62 1.05 -0.45 0.46
C VAL A 62 2.36 0.32 0.68
N ALA A 63 3.45 -0.37 1.04
CA ALA A 63 4.75 0.26 1.24
C ALA A 63 5.90 -0.69 0.90
N SER A 64 6.93 -0.18 0.23
CA SER A 64 8.16 -0.93 -0.07
C SER A 64 9.32 -0.43 0.75
N VAL A 65 10.34 -1.26 0.95
CA VAL A 65 11.57 -0.89 1.66
C VAL A 65 12.79 -1.29 0.84
N ASN A 66 13.80 -0.43 0.80
CA ASN A 66 15.12 -0.74 0.28
C ASN A 66 16.18 -0.19 1.24
N ASP A 67 16.92 -1.10 1.87
CA ASP A 67 17.98 -0.76 2.85
C ASP A 67 17.53 0.29 3.89
N GLY A 68 16.41 0.02 4.56
CA GLY A 68 15.83 0.92 5.57
C GLY A 68 15.05 2.12 5.02
N GLU A 69 15.19 2.47 3.73
CA GLU A 69 14.36 3.50 3.09
C GLU A 69 12.98 2.92 2.72
N VAL A 70 11.95 3.34 3.45
CA VAL A 70 10.55 3.03 3.20
C VAL A 70 9.98 4.02 2.18
N THR A 71 9.29 3.53 1.15
CA THR A 71 8.49 4.33 0.21
C THR A 71 7.01 4.00 0.40
N ALA A 72 6.19 5.03 0.63
CA ALA A 72 4.75 4.92 0.79
C ALA A 72 4.05 4.87 -0.58
N ASN A 73 3.57 3.70 -0.99
CA ASN A 73 3.08 3.46 -2.35
C ASN A 73 1.58 3.73 -2.49
N HIS A 74 0.76 3.07 -1.66
CA HIS A 74 -0.69 3.18 -1.67
C HIS A 74 -1.23 3.28 -0.24
N VAL A 75 -2.36 3.98 -0.08
CA VAL A 75 -3.07 4.13 1.20
C VAL A 75 -3.44 2.76 1.75
N GLY A 76 -3.10 2.53 3.01
CA GLY A 76 -3.28 1.25 3.68
C GLY A 76 -2.37 1.13 4.89
N GLU A 77 -2.35 -0.08 5.45
CA GLU A 77 -1.49 -0.44 6.57
C GLU A 77 -0.71 -1.70 6.20
N THR A 78 0.58 -1.73 6.56
CA THR A 78 1.45 -2.88 6.35
C THR A 78 2.56 -2.90 7.40
N ALA A 79 3.40 -3.93 7.40
CA ALA A 79 4.56 -4.04 8.26
C ALA A 79 5.85 -4.18 7.45
N ILE A 80 6.88 -3.45 7.86
CA ILE A 80 8.25 -3.59 7.38
C ILE A 80 9.03 -4.45 8.39
N TYR A 81 9.82 -5.39 7.87
CA TYR A 81 10.63 -6.30 8.66
C TYR A 81 12.11 -6.17 8.32
N ALA A 82 12.94 -6.14 9.35
CA ALA A 82 14.40 -6.20 9.26
C ALA A 82 14.90 -7.47 9.95
N ILE A 83 15.70 -8.27 9.24
CA ILE A 83 16.23 -9.54 9.73
C ILE A 83 17.76 -9.48 9.77
N SER A 84 18.34 -9.69 10.95
CA SER A 84 19.79 -9.76 11.15
C SER A 84 20.14 -10.85 12.16
N GLY A 85 21.12 -11.70 11.84
CA GLY A 85 21.54 -12.81 12.71
C GLY A 85 20.41 -13.75 13.14
N GLY A 86 19.35 -13.90 12.34
CA GLY A 86 18.16 -14.69 12.66
C GLY A 86 17.11 -13.98 13.54
N SER A 87 17.39 -12.77 14.04
CA SER A 87 16.44 -11.95 14.79
C SER A 87 15.61 -11.08 13.86
N LYS A 88 14.29 -10.98 14.13
CA LYS A 88 13.33 -10.20 13.34
C LYS A 88 12.86 -8.96 14.11
N SER A 89 13.07 -7.79 13.54
CA SER A 89 12.48 -6.51 13.99
C SER A 89 11.34 -6.08 13.06
N GLN A 90 10.35 -5.39 13.60
CA GLN A 90 9.16 -4.92 12.87
C GLN A 90 8.94 -3.41 13.08
N CYS A 91 8.51 -2.74 12.01
CA CYS A 91 7.96 -1.39 12.02
C CYS A 91 6.61 -1.39 11.29
N ASN A 92 5.53 -0.98 11.97
CA ASN A 92 4.22 -0.82 11.35
C ASN A 92 4.17 0.47 10.53
N VAL A 93 3.68 0.39 9.30
CA VAL A 93 3.59 1.52 8.39
C VAL A 93 2.13 1.78 8.08
N THR A 94 1.68 3.01 8.34
CA THR A 94 0.37 3.51 7.91
C THR A 94 0.57 4.56 6.82
N VAL A 95 -0.01 4.33 5.64
CA VAL A 95 0.00 5.28 4.54
C VAL A 95 -1.34 6.00 4.48
N ARG A 96 -1.32 7.33 4.58
CA ARG A 96 -2.51 8.20 4.50
C ARG A 96 -2.60 8.87 3.13
N GLY A 97 -3.83 9.06 2.65
CA GLY A 97 -4.11 9.80 1.43
C GLY A 97 -4.18 11.31 1.68
N LEU A 98 -3.85 12.10 0.66
CA LEU A 98 -4.10 13.55 0.66
C LEU A 98 -5.58 13.83 0.42
N TYR A 99 -6.26 12.95 -0.33
CA TYR A 99 -7.66 13.09 -0.69
C TYR A 99 -8.52 12.12 0.13
N ASN A 100 -9.40 12.68 0.97
CA ASN A 100 -10.25 11.94 1.91
C ASN A 100 -11.72 12.40 1.82
N TYR A 101 -12.25 12.50 0.60
CA TYR A 101 -13.58 13.04 0.31
C TYR A 101 -14.76 12.22 0.88
N PHE A 102 -14.57 10.91 1.04
CA PHE A 102 -15.58 10.02 1.61
C PHE A 102 -14.95 8.79 2.25
N ARG A 103 -15.74 8.10 3.08
CA ARG A 103 -15.36 6.81 3.64
C ARG A 103 -15.75 5.70 2.67
N GLU A 104 -14.77 4.88 2.29
CA GLU A 104 -15.02 3.77 1.38
C GLU A 104 -16.08 2.79 1.91
N PRO A 105 -16.93 2.24 1.04
CA PRO A 105 -17.90 1.26 1.44
C PRO A 105 -17.23 -0.08 1.80
N LEU A 106 -17.89 -0.89 2.64
CA LEU A 106 -17.53 -2.30 2.77
C LEU A 106 -17.53 -2.97 1.39
N CYS A 107 -16.40 -3.54 1.00
CA CYS A 107 -16.31 -4.32 -0.23
C CYS A 107 -15.45 -5.54 0.07
N LYS A 108 -16.14 -6.60 0.52
CA LYS A 108 -15.55 -7.85 1.01
C LYS A 108 -16.37 -9.03 0.50
N MET A 109 -15.68 -10.06 0.01
CA MET A 109 -16.29 -11.27 -0.50
C MET A 109 -17.15 -11.95 0.59
N ASN A 110 -18.34 -12.42 0.20
CA ASN A 110 -19.33 -13.06 1.09
C ASN A 110 -19.87 -12.20 2.24
N ALA A 111 -19.64 -10.87 2.26
CA ALA A 111 -20.28 -10.01 3.26
C ALA A 111 -21.81 -10.07 3.13
N THR A 112 -22.50 -10.14 4.26
CA THR A 112 -23.96 -10.19 4.35
C THR A 112 -24.57 -8.79 4.48
N PRO A 113 -25.88 -8.60 4.27
CA PRO A 113 -26.56 -7.35 4.62
C PRO A 113 -26.30 -6.94 6.06
N GLU A 114 -26.27 -7.90 6.99
CA GLU A 114 -26.02 -7.64 8.41
C GLU A 114 -24.57 -7.21 8.68
N ASP A 115 -23.58 -7.70 7.91
CA ASP A 115 -22.21 -7.18 7.96
C ASP A 115 -22.14 -5.72 7.51
N VAL A 116 -22.85 -5.37 6.44
CA VAL A 116 -22.94 -3.99 5.95
C VAL A 116 -23.60 -3.09 7.00
N MET A 117 -24.72 -3.50 7.59
CA MET A 117 -25.39 -2.72 8.64
C MET A 117 -24.51 -2.50 9.88
N ARG A 118 -23.61 -3.42 10.20
CA ARG A 118 -22.63 -3.24 11.30
C ARG A 118 -21.46 -2.33 10.91
N TYR A 119 -21.01 -2.41 9.65
CA TYR A 119 -19.88 -1.63 9.16
C TYR A 119 -20.27 -0.17 8.88
N GLU A 120 -21.45 0.02 8.32
CA GLU A 120 -21.88 1.30 7.77
C GLU A 120 -22.30 2.25 8.89
N THR A 121 -21.76 3.46 8.84
CA THR A 121 -22.03 4.52 9.82
C THR A 121 -22.94 5.60 9.27
N ARG A 122 -23.12 5.62 7.94
CA ARG A 122 -24.06 6.52 7.26
C ARG A 122 -25.51 6.14 7.58
N SER A 123 -26.45 7.05 7.32
CA SER A 123 -27.85 6.86 7.69
C SER A 123 -28.56 5.95 6.69
N LEU A 124 -29.13 4.84 7.18
CA LEU A 124 -29.91 3.90 6.36
C LEU A 124 -31.28 4.49 5.97
N ASP A 125 -31.61 4.47 4.68
CA ASP A 125 -32.97 4.72 4.20
C ASP A 125 -33.80 3.44 4.29
N THR A 126 -34.52 3.30 5.40
CA THR A 126 -35.38 2.13 5.69
C THR A 126 -36.57 2.00 4.76
N LYS A 127 -36.94 3.03 3.98
CA LYS A 127 -38.06 2.97 3.04
C LYS A 127 -37.64 2.44 1.67
N ARG A 128 -36.40 2.72 1.26
CA ARG A 128 -35.83 2.24 -0.01
C ARG A 128 -35.05 0.95 0.12
N SER A 129 -34.62 0.62 1.33
CA SER A 129 -33.78 -0.55 1.58
C SER A 129 -34.59 -1.83 1.82
N ASP A 130 -34.09 -2.94 1.29
CA ASP A 130 -34.55 -4.30 1.53
C ASP A 130 -33.36 -5.27 1.63
N ARG A 131 -33.60 -6.59 1.58
CA ARG A 131 -32.52 -7.59 1.69
C ARG A 131 -31.59 -7.64 0.46
N THR A 132 -32.03 -7.11 -0.68
CA THR A 132 -31.29 -7.11 -1.94
C THR A 132 -30.55 -5.81 -2.18
N MET A 133 -31.02 -4.70 -1.61
CA MET A 133 -30.38 -3.39 -1.72
C MET A 133 -30.46 -2.61 -0.42
N LEU A 134 -29.33 -2.04 0.03
CA LEU A 134 -29.29 -1.12 1.17
C LEU A 134 -28.82 0.25 0.71
N PHE A 135 -29.62 1.29 1.00
CA PHE A 135 -29.36 2.67 0.63
C PHE A 135 -28.93 3.48 1.84
N TYR A 136 -27.77 4.13 1.74
CA TYR A 136 -27.20 4.95 2.80
C TYR A 136 -26.90 6.36 2.32
N TYR A 137 -27.28 7.34 3.14
CA TYR A 137 -27.03 8.75 2.89
C TYR A 137 -26.02 9.30 3.90
N PRO A 138 -24.99 10.04 3.43
CA PRO A 138 -23.96 10.57 4.30
C PRO A 138 -24.50 11.66 5.25
N ALA A 139 -23.88 11.78 6.42
CA ALA A 139 -23.97 13.01 7.19
C ALA A 139 -23.21 14.12 6.44
N MET A 140 -23.49 15.40 6.69
CA MET A 140 -23.11 16.55 5.85
C MET A 140 -21.61 16.75 5.50
N ASN A 141 -20.69 15.87 5.94
CA ASN A 141 -19.24 16.02 5.85
C ASN A 141 -18.57 15.13 4.78
N GLU A 142 -19.31 14.34 4.01
CA GLU A 142 -18.76 13.59 2.87
C GLU A 142 -19.22 14.24 1.54
N ASP A 143 -18.33 14.26 0.55
CA ASP A 143 -18.60 14.85 -0.78
C ASP A 143 -19.38 13.90 -1.72
N ILE A 144 -20.01 12.86 -1.17
CA ILE A 144 -20.80 11.87 -1.91
C ILE A 144 -22.29 12.08 -1.64
N ASP A 145 -23.16 11.62 -2.54
CA ASP A 145 -24.61 11.79 -2.40
C ASP A 145 -25.28 10.56 -1.79
N VAL A 146 -24.84 9.36 -2.19
CA VAL A 146 -25.44 8.10 -1.76
C VAL A 146 -24.44 6.96 -1.88
N VAL A 147 -24.57 5.99 -0.99
CA VAL A 147 -23.95 4.68 -1.13
C VAL A 147 -25.02 3.61 -1.15
N VAL A 148 -24.94 2.73 -2.13
CA VAL A 148 -25.91 1.64 -2.33
C VAL A 148 -25.17 0.32 -2.35
N TYR A 149 -25.56 -0.60 -1.49
CA TYR A 149 -25.05 -1.96 -1.49
C TYR A 149 -26.03 -2.87 -2.21
N SER A 150 -25.56 -3.70 -3.15
CA SER A 150 -26.37 -4.73 -3.81
C SER A 150 -25.97 -6.13 -3.34
N PHE A 151 -26.95 -6.99 -3.15
CA PHE A 151 -26.76 -8.35 -2.66
C PHE A 151 -27.43 -9.37 -3.58
N LYS A 152 -26.75 -10.50 -3.76
CA LYS A 152 -27.25 -11.65 -4.50
C LYS A 152 -27.07 -12.90 -3.66
N LYS A 153 -28.18 -13.60 -3.38
CA LYS A 153 -28.19 -14.76 -2.47
C LYS A 153 -27.55 -14.42 -1.11
N ASP A 154 -27.96 -13.30 -0.51
CA ASP A 154 -27.47 -12.76 0.77
C ASP A 154 -25.96 -12.51 0.85
N LYS A 155 -25.30 -12.34 -0.30
CA LYS A 155 -23.88 -12.00 -0.40
C LYS A 155 -23.71 -10.71 -1.17
N LEU A 156 -22.81 -9.86 -0.67
CA LEU A 156 -22.45 -8.60 -1.29
C LEU A 156 -21.95 -8.87 -2.70
N GLU A 157 -22.66 -8.30 -3.67
CA GLU A 157 -22.31 -8.34 -5.08
C GLU A 157 -21.52 -7.09 -5.44
N SER A 158 -21.98 -5.91 -4.99
CA SER A 158 -21.27 -4.65 -5.21
C SER A 158 -21.66 -3.57 -4.20
N ALA A 159 -20.85 -2.52 -4.10
CA ALA A 159 -21.19 -1.28 -3.44
C ALA A 159 -20.98 -0.10 -4.40
N PHE A 160 -22.01 0.69 -4.61
CA PHE A 160 -22.03 1.84 -5.50
C PHE A 160 -21.92 3.12 -4.67
N VAL A 161 -21.05 4.03 -5.05
CA VAL A 161 -20.89 5.36 -4.43
C VAL A 161 -21.11 6.41 -5.51
N ALA A 162 -22.04 7.33 -5.30
CA ALA A 162 -22.37 8.39 -6.26
C ALA A 162 -21.90 9.77 -5.78
N MET A 163 -21.48 10.60 -6.72
CA MET A 163 -21.05 11.98 -6.51
C MET A 163 -21.50 12.84 -7.69
N THR A 164 -22.30 13.87 -7.41
CA THR A 164 -22.88 14.77 -8.41
C THR A 164 -22.20 16.14 -8.45
N MET A 165 -21.56 16.59 -7.36
CA MET A 165 -20.88 17.89 -7.25
C MET A 165 -21.73 19.07 -7.79
N HIS A 166 -22.98 19.19 -7.35
CA HIS A 166 -23.93 20.19 -7.85
C HIS A 166 -24.11 20.17 -9.38
N GLY A 167 -23.99 18.98 -10.00
CA GLY A 167 -24.08 18.78 -11.45
C GLY A 167 -22.75 18.93 -12.20
N ASN A 168 -21.63 19.18 -11.52
CA ASN A 168 -20.31 19.25 -12.15
C ASN A 168 -19.62 17.87 -12.19
N SER A 169 -20.07 17.02 -13.11
CA SER A 169 -19.57 15.64 -13.26
C SER A 169 -18.07 15.56 -13.59
N SER A 170 -17.51 16.56 -14.30
CA SER A 170 -16.07 16.62 -14.60
C SER A 170 -15.22 16.85 -13.35
N GLN A 171 -15.69 17.70 -12.43
CA GLN A 171 -15.04 17.90 -11.14
C GLN A 171 -15.21 16.68 -10.24
N ALA A 172 -16.40 16.10 -10.19
CA ALA A 172 -16.68 14.87 -9.45
C ALA A 172 -15.76 13.71 -9.91
N LEU A 173 -15.59 13.54 -11.23
CA LEU A 173 -14.70 12.53 -11.80
C LEU A 173 -13.24 12.76 -11.39
N GLN A 174 -12.76 14.00 -11.43
CA GLN A 174 -11.40 14.33 -10.99
C GLN A 174 -11.19 14.04 -9.50
N MET A 175 -12.14 14.40 -8.64
CA MET A 175 -12.07 14.11 -7.21
C MET A 175 -12.06 12.61 -6.95
N MET A 176 -12.96 11.87 -7.58
CA MET A 176 -13.02 10.42 -7.46
C MET A 176 -11.71 9.77 -7.92
N ASN A 177 -11.18 10.13 -9.10
CA ASN A 177 -9.94 9.55 -9.61
C ASN A 177 -8.72 9.88 -8.74
N ARG A 178 -8.63 11.10 -8.20
CA ARG A 178 -7.59 11.49 -7.24
C ARG A 178 -7.65 10.61 -5.99
N PHE A 179 -8.84 10.45 -5.42
CA PHE A 179 -9.08 9.59 -4.26
C PHE A 179 -8.70 8.14 -4.53
N MET A 180 -9.09 7.58 -5.69
CA MET A 180 -8.81 6.20 -6.05
C MET A 180 -7.33 5.95 -6.33
N SER A 181 -6.65 6.87 -7.03
CA SER A 181 -5.24 6.70 -7.41
C SER A 181 -4.25 6.66 -6.24
N GLU A 182 -4.65 7.18 -5.07
CA GLU A 182 -3.85 7.05 -3.85
C GLU A 182 -4.02 5.68 -3.17
N ARG A 183 -5.16 5.01 -3.39
CA ARG A 183 -5.53 3.75 -2.73
C ARG A 183 -5.32 2.51 -3.59
N TYR A 184 -5.33 2.70 -4.91
CA TYR A 184 -5.43 1.61 -5.86
C TYR A 184 -4.50 1.81 -7.06
N LEU A 185 -4.17 0.70 -7.73
CA LEU A 185 -3.54 0.72 -9.04
C LEU A 185 -4.64 0.92 -10.09
N GLY A 186 -4.54 2.02 -10.85
CA GLY A 186 -5.52 2.43 -11.85
C GLY A 186 -5.15 2.07 -13.28
N GLY A 187 -6.16 1.90 -14.13
CA GLY A 187 -6.07 1.70 -15.56
C GLY A 187 -7.26 2.32 -16.30
N ILE A 188 -7.12 2.54 -17.61
CA ILE A 188 -8.18 3.09 -18.46
C ILE A 188 -9.08 1.96 -18.95
N ALA A 189 -10.40 2.19 -18.91
CA ALA A 189 -11.41 1.32 -19.48
C ALA A 189 -12.23 2.09 -20.54
N SER A 190 -13.02 1.39 -21.36
CA SER A 190 -13.77 2.00 -22.47
C SER A 190 -14.78 3.07 -22.04
N GLN A 191 -15.27 3.01 -20.81
CA GLN A 191 -16.29 3.91 -20.25
C GLN A 191 -15.87 4.50 -18.91
N GLY A 192 -14.57 4.61 -18.64
CA GLY A 192 -14.08 5.15 -17.38
C GLY A 192 -12.73 4.60 -16.96
N TYR A 193 -12.57 4.36 -15.66
CA TYR A 193 -11.35 3.91 -15.05
C TYR A 193 -11.61 2.66 -14.22
N VAL A 194 -10.64 1.75 -14.22
CA VAL A 194 -10.66 0.56 -13.36
C VAL A 194 -9.52 0.65 -12.38
N TYR A 195 -9.78 0.29 -11.14
CA TYR A 195 -8.84 0.33 -10.03
C TYR A 195 -8.84 -1.01 -9.31
N ILE A 196 -7.68 -1.49 -8.88
CA ILE A 196 -7.54 -2.73 -8.10
C ILE A 196 -6.62 -2.53 -6.90
N ASN A 197 -6.85 -3.31 -5.84
CA ASN A 197 -6.09 -3.21 -4.58
C ASN A 197 -4.86 -4.12 -4.53
N ALA A 198 -4.27 -4.41 -5.69
CA ALA A 198 -3.10 -5.26 -5.83
C ALA A 198 -2.33 -4.91 -7.11
N LYS A 199 -1.16 -5.53 -7.28
CA LYS A 199 -0.30 -5.35 -8.46
C LYS A 199 -0.82 -6.01 -9.74
N SER A 200 -1.77 -6.94 -9.61
CA SER A 200 -2.42 -7.64 -10.72
C SER A 200 -3.86 -7.98 -10.36
N VAL A 201 -4.69 -8.22 -11.37
CA VAL A 201 -6.10 -8.58 -11.18
C VAL A 201 -6.24 -9.89 -10.42
N ASP A 202 -5.39 -10.88 -10.71
CA ASP A 202 -5.45 -12.21 -10.06
C ASP A 202 -5.10 -12.17 -8.57
N ALA A 203 -4.35 -11.16 -8.12
CA ALA A 203 -4.02 -10.95 -6.72
C ALA A 203 -4.98 -9.98 -6.01
N ALA A 204 -5.89 -9.35 -6.74
CA ALA A 204 -6.78 -8.35 -6.20
C ALA A 204 -7.99 -8.99 -5.52
N SER A 205 -8.30 -8.54 -4.31
CA SER A 205 -9.52 -8.91 -3.59
C SER A 205 -10.70 -7.98 -3.86
N LYS A 206 -10.44 -6.86 -4.57
CA LYS A 206 -11.38 -5.79 -4.83
C LYS A 206 -11.03 -5.07 -6.12
N GLN A 207 -12.06 -4.76 -6.90
CA GLN A 207 -12.01 -3.83 -8.03
C GLN A 207 -12.92 -2.64 -7.77
N VAL A 208 -12.56 -1.48 -8.30
CA VAL A 208 -13.43 -0.29 -8.36
C VAL A 208 -13.50 0.20 -9.79
N PHE A 209 -14.70 0.35 -10.34
CA PHE A 209 -14.92 0.98 -11.65
C PHE A 209 -15.48 2.38 -11.44
N VAL A 210 -14.81 3.39 -11.99
CA VAL A 210 -15.22 4.80 -11.89
C VAL A 210 -15.65 5.31 -13.25
N SER A 211 -16.85 5.89 -13.34
CA SER A 211 -17.39 6.45 -14.58
C SER A 211 -18.34 7.61 -14.32
N ASN A 212 -18.43 8.54 -15.27
CA ASN A 212 -19.45 9.57 -15.34
C ASN A 212 -20.27 9.50 -16.66
N THR A 213 -20.14 8.40 -17.40
CA THR A 213 -20.78 8.18 -18.71
C THR A 213 -21.76 7.01 -18.68
N ILE A 214 -22.26 6.65 -17.49
CA ILE A 214 -23.25 5.59 -17.32
C ILE A 214 -24.56 6.04 -17.97
N SER A 215 -25.00 5.30 -19.00
CA SER A 215 -26.23 5.63 -19.74
C SER A 215 -27.45 5.66 -18.82
N GLY A 216 -28.25 6.73 -18.92
CA GLY A 216 -29.41 6.98 -18.05
C GLY A 216 -29.08 7.62 -16.69
N TYR A 217 -27.79 7.87 -16.42
CA TYR A 217 -27.28 8.54 -15.22
C TYR A 217 -26.31 9.67 -15.61
N GLU A 218 -26.57 10.34 -16.74
CA GLU A 218 -25.74 11.43 -17.23
C GLU A 218 -25.59 12.51 -16.15
N GLY A 219 -24.36 12.94 -15.90
CA GLY A 219 -24.06 13.95 -14.86
C GLY A 219 -23.74 13.38 -13.47
N ILE A 220 -23.87 12.06 -13.27
CA ILE A 220 -23.46 11.40 -12.03
C ILE A 220 -22.10 10.74 -12.24
N THR A 221 -21.10 11.11 -11.44
CA THR A 221 -19.88 10.30 -11.30
C THR A 221 -20.15 9.24 -10.25
N ALA A 222 -19.82 7.99 -10.57
CA ALA A 222 -19.95 6.90 -9.63
C ALA A 222 -18.74 6.00 -9.59
N ALA A 223 -18.53 5.39 -8.42
CA ALA A 223 -17.57 4.32 -8.18
C ALA A 223 -18.33 3.04 -7.82
N LEU A 224 -18.18 2.01 -8.64
CA LEU A 224 -18.71 0.67 -8.39
C LEU A 224 -17.61 -0.23 -7.83
N TYR A 225 -17.72 -0.54 -6.54
CA TYR A 225 -16.87 -1.45 -5.82
C TYR A 225 -17.37 -2.89 -5.97
N THR A 226 -16.50 -3.79 -6.42
CA THR A 226 -16.84 -5.20 -6.62
C THR A 226 -15.82 -6.08 -5.89
N PRO A 227 -16.25 -6.95 -4.95
CA PRO A 227 -15.37 -7.95 -4.36
C PRO A 227 -14.89 -8.95 -5.42
N LEU A 228 -13.59 -9.27 -5.40
CA LEU A 228 -12.98 -10.28 -6.26
C LEU A 228 -12.63 -11.55 -5.46
N LYS A 229 -12.54 -12.67 -6.17
CA LYS A 229 -12.32 -14.01 -5.59
C LYS A 229 -10.90 -14.20 -5.08
#